data_AF-A0A367LAR4-F1
#
_entry.id   AF-A0A367LAR4-F1
#
_cell.length_a   1.000
_cell.length_b   1.000
_cell.length_c   1.000
_cell.angle_alpha   90.00
_cell.angle_beta   90.00
_cell.angle_gamma   90.00
#
_symmetry.space_group_name_H-M   'P 1'
#
loop_
_entity.id
_entity.type
_entity.pdbx_description
1 polymer ?
#
loop_
_entity_poly.entity_id
_entity_poly.type
_entity_poly.pdbx_seq_one_letter_code
_entity_poly.pdbx_strand_id
1 'polypeptide(L)'
;MTNERESKTFLARLCEQAERYDEMVSYMKEVAKLGGELTVDERNLLSVAYKNVVGTRRASWRIISSIEQKEESKGSDKHVPTIKDYRMKIEAELEKVCEDVLNVLDESLIPNAASGESKVFYHKMKGDYHRYLAEFASGEKRKVAATAAHEAYKNATDVAQTDLTPTHPIRLGLALNFSVFYYEILNSPDRACHLAKQAFDDAIAELDSLSEESYRDSTLIMQLLRDNLTLWTSSDSTEAEGAGDAIKKEDGEPSKAAEEDIKAEEPVPAAAS
;
A
#
# COMPACT_ATOMS: atom_id res chain seq x y z
N MET A 1 -18.45 -33.37 0.87
CA MET A 1 -18.65 -32.29 -0.13
C MET A 1 -17.92 -31.09 0.44
N THR A 2 -16.94 -30.55 -0.28
CA THR A 2 -16.26 -29.32 0.15
C THR A 2 -17.28 -28.18 0.21
N ASN A 3 -17.19 -27.37 1.26
CA ASN A 3 -18.03 -26.18 1.38
C ASN A 3 -17.71 -25.22 0.20
N GLU A 4 -18.67 -24.39 -0.21
CA GLU A 4 -18.48 -23.41 -1.28
C GLU A 4 -17.31 -22.48 -0.96
N ARG A 5 -17.22 -22.01 0.30
CA ARG A 5 -16.11 -21.19 0.80
C ARG A 5 -14.75 -21.87 0.61
N GLU A 6 -14.63 -23.13 1.06
CA GLU A 6 -13.40 -23.92 0.92
C GLU A 6 -13.00 -24.13 -0.55
N SER A 7 -14.00 -24.37 -1.41
CA SER A 7 -13.76 -24.57 -2.85
C SER A 7 -13.23 -23.29 -3.51
N LYS A 8 -13.77 -22.12 -3.14
CA LYS A 8 -13.32 -20.81 -3.64
C LYS A 8 -11.94 -20.43 -3.12
N THR A 9 -11.66 -20.65 -1.84
CA THR A 9 -10.33 -20.44 -1.25
C THR A 9 -9.29 -21.36 -1.89
N PHE A 10 -9.63 -22.63 -2.16
CA PHE A 10 -8.73 -23.53 -2.90
C PHE A 10 -8.44 -23.05 -4.32
N LEU A 11 -9.45 -22.59 -5.05
CA LEU A 11 -9.25 -22.01 -6.39
C LEU A 11 -8.38 -20.74 -6.35
N ALA A 12 -8.53 -19.88 -5.33
CA ALA A 12 -7.67 -18.72 -5.15
C ALA A 12 -6.19 -19.11 -4.97
N ARG A 13 -5.90 -20.16 -4.20
CA ARG A 13 -4.53 -20.70 -4.05
C ARG A 13 -3.97 -21.26 -5.37
N LEU A 14 -4.80 -21.92 -6.18
CA LEU A 14 -4.38 -22.36 -7.51
C LEU A 14 -4.08 -21.18 -8.43
N CYS A 15 -4.89 -20.11 -8.34
CA CYS A 15 -4.66 -18.88 -9.09
C CYS A 15 -3.36 -18.19 -8.65
N GLU A 16 -3.06 -18.12 -7.36
CA GLU A 16 -1.81 -17.59 -6.82
C GLU A 16 -0.60 -18.34 -7.41
N GLN A 17 -0.60 -19.68 -7.36
CA GLN A 17 0.48 -20.50 -7.93
C GLN A 17 0.63 -20.35 -9.44
N ALA A 18 -0.45 -19.99 -10.14
CA ALA A 18 -0.46 -19.75 -11.57
C ALA A 18 -0.28 -18.27 -11.95
N GLU A 19 -0.05 -17.39 -10.96
CA GLU A 19 0.06 -15.93 -11.14
C GLU A 19 -1.16 -15.30 -11.83
N ARG A 20 -2.35 -15.91 -11.66
CA ARG A 20 -3.64 -15.48 -12.22
C ARG A 20 -4.41 -14.62 -11.23
N TYR A 21 -3.85 -13.45 -10.92
CA TYR A 21 -4.35 -12.60 -9.83
C TYR A 21 -5.73 -11.98 -10.11
N ASP A 22 -6.10 -11.70 -11.37
CA ASP A 22 -7.44 -11.20 -11.71
C ASP A 22 -8.54 -12.23 -11.38
N GLU A 23 -8.31 -13.52 -11.66
CA GLU A 23 -9.21 -14.60 -11.25
C GLU A 23 -9.16 -14.83 -9.74
N MET A 24 -7.98 -14.72 -9.12
CA MET A 24 -7.82 -14.83 -7.67
C MET A 24 -8.69 -13.79 -6.94
N VAL A 25 -8.68 -12.52 -7.40
CA VAL A 25 -9.55 -11.46 -6.89
C VAL A 25 -11.01 -11.88 -7.00
N SER A 26 -11.42 -12.42 -8.14
CA SER A 26 -12.81 -12.85 -8.36
C SER A 26 -13.27 -13.88 -7.34
N TYR A 27 -12.45 -14.92 -7.07
CA TYR A 27 -12.78 -15.93 -6.06
C TYR A 27 -12.77 -15.38 -4.63
N MET A 28 -11.79 -14.56 -4.28
CA MET A 28 -11.70 -13.99 -2.93
C MET A 28 -12.82 -13.01 -2.61
N LYS A 29 -13.35 -12.31 -3.63
CA LYS A 29 -14.58 -11.51 -3.48
C LYS A 29 -15.80 -12.36 -3.19
N GLU A 30 -15.92 -13.52 -3.83
CA GLU A 30 -17.01 -14.45 -3.53
C GLU A 30 -16.89 -14.95 -2.09
N VAL A 31 -15.69 -15.31 -1.64
CA VAL A 31 -15.43 -15.67 -0.23
C VAL A 31 -15.85 -14.55 0.73
N ALA A 32 -15.49 -13.30 0.44
CA ALA A 32 -15.89 -12.14 1.24
C ALA A 32 -17.42 -11.94 1.27
N LYS A 33 -18.13 -12.26 0.18
CA LYS A 33 -19.60 -12.11 0.07
C LYS A 33 -20.39 -13.24 0.71
N LEU A 34 -19.78 -14.40 0.96
CA LEU A 34 -20.41 -15.48 1.73
C LEU A 34 -20.66 -15.09 3.20
N GLY A 35 -20.03 -14.02 3.67
CA GLY A 35 -20.24 -13.44 4.99
C GLY A 35 -19.43 -14.12 6.09
N GLY A 36 -19.48 -13.50 7.27
CA GLY A 36 -18.63 -13.86 8.41
C GLY A 36 -17.21 -13.28 8.29
N GLU A 37 -16.46 -13.37 9.37
CA GLU A 37 -15.08 -12.88 9.41
C GLU A 37 -14.17 -13.77 8.53
N LEU A 38 -13.25 -13.16 7.79
CA LEU A 38 -12.21 -13.90 7.08
C LEU A 38 -11.17 -14.42 8.07
N THR A 39 -10.78 -15.68 7.87
CA THR A 39 -9.60 -16.24 8.53
C THR A 39 -8.34 -15.46 8.11
N VAL A 40 -7.26 -15.62 8.88
CA VAL A 40 -5.97 -14.98 8.56
C VAL A 40 -5.51 -15.36 7.14
N ASP A 41 -5.58 -16.66 6.79
CA ASP A 41 -5.24 -17.15 5.46
C ASP A 41 -6.10 -16.53 4.34
N GLU A 42 -7.42 -16.46 4.52
CA GLU A 42 -8.30 -15.84 3.52
C GLU A 42 -8.07 -14.33 3.38
N ARG A 43 -7.82 -13.63 4.49
CA ARG A 43 -7.49 -12.21 4.48
C ARG A 43 -6.19 -11.95 3.71
N ASN A 44 -5.20 -12.81 3.92
CA ASN A 44 -3.92 -12.77 3.25
C ASN A 44 -4.06 -13.00 1.74
N LEU A 45 -4.78 -14.05 1.33
CA LEU A 45 -5.06 -14.33 -0.08
C LEU A 45 -5.77 -13.16 -0.76
N LEU A 46 -6.77 -12.55 -0.11
CA LEU A 46 -7.47 -11.39 -0.65
C LEU A 46 -6.53 -10.19 -0.84
N SER A 47 -5.65 -9.93 0.12
CA SER A 47 -4.65 -8.86 0.05
C SER A 47 -3.65 -9.09 -1.09
N VAL A 48 -3.05 -10.28 -1.16
CA VAL A 48 -2.10 -10.67 -2.22
C VAL A 48 -2.73 -10.54 -3.61
N ALA A 49 -3.98 -11.00 -3.76
CA ALA A 49 -4.69 -10.92 -5.03
C ALA A 49 -4.83 -9.46 -5.53
N TYR A 50 -5.43 -8.59 -4.72
CA TYR A 50 -5.63 -7.20 -5.12
C TYR A 50 -4.31 -6.43 -5.26
N LYS A 51 -3.33 -6.70 -4.39
CA LYS A 51 -2.00 -6.10 -4.42
C LYS A 51 -1.29 -6.34 -5.74
N ASN A 52 -1.30 -7.57 -6.24
CA ASN A 52 -0.68 -7.88 -7.52
C ASN A 52 -1.42 -7.21 -8.69
N VAL A 53 -2.76 -7.29 -8.70
CA VAL A 53 -3.60 -6.65 -9.74
C VAL A 53 -3.35 -5.14 -9.81
N VAL A 54 -3.35 -4.43 -8.67
CA VAL A 54 -3.11 -2.98 -8.62
C VAL A 54 -1.65 -2.62 -8.87
N GLY A 55 -0.71 -3.44 -8.39
CA GLY A 55 0.74 -3.22 -8.52
C GLY A 55 1.18 -3.15 -9.98
N THR A 56 0.77 -4.12 -10.81
CA THR A 56 1.10 -4.14 -12.24
C THR A 56 0.57 -2.90 -12.97
N ARG A 57 -0.64 -2.46 -12.62
CA ARG A 57 -1.29 -1.29 -13.25
C ARG A 57 -0.64 0.02 -12.78
N ARG A 58 -0.26 0.14 -11.50
CA ARG A 58 0.47 1.30 -10.95
C ARG A 58 1.85 1.43 -11.58
N ALA A 59 2.58 0.33 -11.73
CA ALA A 59 3.87 0.33 -12.43
C ALA A 59 3.73 0.79 -13.89
N SER A 60 2.73 0.25 -14.60
CA SER A 60 2.41 0.68 -15.97
C SER A 60 2.09 2.17 -16.04
N TRP A 61 1.26 2.68 -15.13
CA TRP A 61 0.91 4.10 -15.07
C TRP A 61 2.12 5.00 -14.83
N ARG A 62 3.02 4.64 -13.90
CA ARG A 62 4.26 5.42 -13.63
C ARG A 62 5.15 5.49 -14.86
N ILE A 63 5.34 4.37 -15.56
CA ILE A 63 6.15 4.30 -16.79
C ILE A 63 5.54 5.22 -17.86
N ILE A 64 4.24 5.11 -18.12
CA ILE A 64 3.56 5.89 -19.15
C ILE A 64 3.48 7.39 -18.77
N SER A 65 3.40 7.72 -17.49
CA SER A 65 3.46 9.11 -17.03
C SER A 65 4.86 9.72 -17.24
N SER A 66 5.93 8.97 -17.00
CA SER A 66 7.31 9.41 -17.24
C SER A 66 7.60 9.57 -18.74
N ILE A 67 7.25 8.54 -19.53
CA ILE A 67 6.60 8.63 -20.84
C ILE A 67 6.25 10.03 -21.37
N GLU A 68 5.01 10.41 -21.03
CA GLU A 68 4.35 11.66 -21.37
C GLU A 68 5.21 12.87 -21.03
N GLN A 69 5.72 12.94 -19.79
CA GLN A 69 6.52 14.09 -19.33
C GLN A 69 7.79 14.29 -20.17
N LYS A 70 8.50 13.21 -20.52
CA LYS A 70 9.69 13.28 -21.37
C LYS A 70 9.37 13.73 -22.78
N GLU A 71 8.22 13.32 -23.34
CA GLU A 71 7.82 13.71 -24.69
C GLU A 71 7.33 15.17 -24.74
N GLU A 72 6.58 15.61 -23.72
CA GLU A 72 6.18 17.01 -23.53
C GLU A 72 7.40 17.93 -23.44
N SER A 73 8.45 17.54 -22.72
CA SER A 73 9.67 18.37 -22.59
C SER A 73 10.46 18.56 -23.90
N LYS A 74 10.27 17.68 -24.89
CA LYS A 74 10.92 17.79 -26.21
C LYS A 74 10.19 18.77 -27.14
N GLY A 75 8.99 19.23 -26.77
CA GLY A 75 8.12 20.05 -27.63
C GLY A 75 7.57 19.27 -28.84
N SER A 76 7.51 17.94 -28.75
CA SER A 76 7.01 17.06 -29.82
C SER A 76 5.52 16.79 -29.62
N ASP A 77 4.66 17.68 -30.12
CA ASP A 77 3.19 17.59 -29.93
C ASP A 77 2.52 16.42 -30.67
N LYS A 78 3.24 15.67 -31.52
CA LYS A 78 2.63 14.63 -32.36
C LYS A 78 2.20 13.39 -31.60
N HIS A 79 2.96 12.99 -30.58
CA HIS A 79 2.72 11.74 -29.85
C HIS A 79 2.12 11.96 -28.46
N VAL A 80 2.22 13.18 -27.90
CA VAL A 80 1.69 13.53 -26.59
C VAL A 80 0.19 13.19 -26.45
N PRO A 81 -0.71 13.52 -27.40
CA PRO A 81 -2.12 13.15 -27.28
C PRO A 81 -2.35 11.64 -27.17
N THR A 82 -1.64 10.83 -27.96
CA THR A 82 -1.75 9.37 -27.94
C THR A 82 -1.25 8.78 -26.63
N ILE A 83 -0.14 9.29 -26.09
CA ILE A 83 0.40 8.84 -24.79
C ILE A 83 -0.60 9.18 -23.67
N LYS A 84 -1.15 10.39 -23.69
CA LYS A 84 -2.14 10.86 -22.72
C LYS A 84 -3.42 10.02 -22.74
N ASP A 85 -3.95 9.71 -23.91
CA ASP A 85 -5.13 8.83 -24.04
C ASP A 85 -4.87 7.44 -23.45
N TYR A 86 -3.66 6.90 -23.67
CA TYR A 86 -3.27 5.62 -23.11
C TYR A 86 -3.07 5.67 -21.59
N ARG A 87 -2.45 6.74 -21.06
CA ARG A 87 -2.36 6.97 -19.61
C ARG A 87 -3.75 6.99 -18.98
N MET A 88 -4.68 7.74 -19.56
CA MET A 88 -6.06 7.85 -19.06
C MET A 88 -6.80 6.50 -19.06
N LYS A 89 -6.52 5.64 -20.04
CA LYS A 89 -7.05 4.27 -20.05
C LYS A 89 -6.54 3.47 -18.84
N ILE A 90 -5.24 3.54 -18.54
CA ILE A 90 -4.64 2.87 -17.38
C ILE A 90 -5.21 3.45 -16.08
N GLU A 91 -5.41 4.76 -16.00
CA GLU A 91 -6.04 5.40 -14.84
C GLU A 91 -7.47 4.90 -14.60
N ALA A 92 -8.27 4.73 -15.65
CA ALA A 92 -9.61 4.17 -15.53
C ALA A 92 -9.59 2.70 -15.06
N GLU A 93 -8.62 1.91 -15.51
CA GLU A 93 -8.41 0.54 -15.03
C GLU A 93 -7.98 0.51 -13.55
N LEU A 94 -7.10 1.41 -13.14
CA LEU A 94 -6.68 1.58 -11.75
C LEU A 94 -7.81 2.04 -10.84
N GLU A 95 -8.57 3.05 -11.25
CA GLU A 95 -9.74 3.57 -10.53
C GLU A 95 -10.74 2.44 -10.29
N LYS A 96 -11.05 1.65 -11.32
CA LYS A 96 -11.95 0.50 -11.21
C LYS A 96 -11.46 -0.55 -10.22
N VAL A 97 -10.17 -0.90 -10.22
CA VAL A 97 -9.62 -1.88 -9.27
C VAL A 97 -9.69 -1.36 -7.84
N CYS A 98 -9.36 -0.07 -7.63
CA CYS A 98 -9.42 0.55 -6.31
C CYS A 98 -10.86 0.66 -5.79
N GLU A 99 -11.81 1.09 -6.64
CA GLU A 99 -13.23 1.13 -6.26
C GLU A 99 -13.77 -0.26 -5.92
N ASP A 100 -13.36 -1.29 -6.67
CA ASP A 100 -13.82 -2.66 -6.44
C ASP A 100 -13.45 -3.18 -5.04
N VAL A 101 -12.21 -3.00 -4.61
CA VAL A 101 -11.77 -3.41 -3.27
C VAL A 101 -12.34 -2.53 -2.17
N LEU A 102 -12.48 -1.22 -2.41
CA LEU A 102 -13.11 -0.30 -1.45
C LEU A 102 -14.57 -0.71 -1.18
N ASN A 103 -15.31 -1.10 -2.21
CA ASN A 103 -16.66 -1.61 -2.06
C ASN A 103 -16.70 -2.91 -1.25
N VAL A 104 -15.77 -3.85 -1.51
CA VAL A 104 -15.69 -5.11 -0.73
C VAL A 104 -15.34 -4.83 0.74
N LEU A 105 -14.45 -3.86 1.01
CA LEU A 105 -14.09 -3.45 2.35
C LEU A 105 -15.30 -2.87 3.10
N ASP A 106 -16.03 -1.96 2.47
CA ASP A 106 -17.14 -1.24 3.10
C ASP A 106 -18.41 -2.08 3.25
N GLU A 107 -18.73 -2.94 2.27
CA GLU A 107 -19.94 -3.76 2.29
C GLU A 107 -19.78 -5.05 3.09
N SER A 108 -18.59 -5.66 3.07
CA SER A 108 -18.40 -7.04 3.55
C SER A 108 -17.34 -7.19 4.63
N LEU A 109 -16.18 -6.53 4.54
CA LEU A 109 -15.05 -6.89 5.42
C LEU A 109 -15.02 -6.08 6.72
N ILE A 110 -15.07 -4.76 6.64
CA ILE A 110 -15.05 -3.86 7.80
C ILE A 110 -16.25 -4.13 8.74
N PRO A 111 -17.49 -4.28 8.25
CA PRO A 111 -18.64 -4.57 9.12
C PRO A 111 -18.55 -5.91 9.86
N ASN A 112 -17.82 -6.89 9.31
CA ASN A 112 -17.67 -8.24 9.87
C ASN A 112 -16.36 -8.43 10.66
N ALA A 113 -15.54 -7.39 10.79
CA ALA A 113 -14.27 -7.45 11.51
C ALA A 113 -14.48 -7.42 13.04
N ALA A 114 -14.10 -8.51 13.72
CA ALA A 114 -14.30 -8.64 15.17
C ALA A 114 -13.03 -8.29 15.96
N SER A 115 -11.87 -8.76 15.52
CA SER A 115 -10.59 -8.55 16.22
C SER A 115 -9.93 -7.19 15.92
N GLY A 116 -9.06 -6.73 16.82
CA GLY A 116 -8.24 -5.54 16.59
C GLY A 116 -7.38 -5.70 15.34
N GLU A 117 -6.75 -6.86 15.16
CA GLU A 117 -5.97 -7.17 13.96
C GLU A 117 -6.77 -7.05 12.66
N SER A 118 -7.98 -7.62 12.59
CA SER A 118 -8.79 -7.58 11.38
C SER A 118 -9.26 -6.17 11.06
N LYS A 119 -9.68 -5.40 12.08
CA LYS A 119 -10.04 -3.98 11.94
C LYS A 119 -8.89 -3.13 11.43
N VAL A 120 -7.71 -3.25 12.04
CA VAL A 120 -6.52 -2.48 11.62
C VAL A 120 -6.13 -2.86 10.20
N PHE A 121 -6.15 -4.16 9.88
CA PHE A 121 -5.82 -4.63 8.54
C PHE A 121 -6.74 -4.04 7.46
N TYR A 122 -8.06 -4.09 7.65
CA TYR A 122 -9.01 -3.60 6.65
C TYR A 122 -9.01 -2.07 6.55
N HIS A 123 -8.89 -1.34 7.67
CA HIS A 123 -8.78 0.11 7.62
C HIS A 123 -7.46 0.58 7.00
N LYS A 124 -6.35 -0.11 7.27
CA LYS A 124 -5.07 0.13 6.60
C LYS A 124 -5.22 -0.09 5.09
N MET A 125 -5.79 -1.23 4.68
CA MET A 125 -6.03 -1.55 3.28
C MET A 125 -6.92 -0.48 2.61
N LYS A 126 -7.99 -0.02 3.29
CA LYS A 126 -8.82 1.10 2.81
C LYS A 126 -8.00 2.38 2.59
N GLY A 127 -7.11 2.70 3.51
CA GLY A 127 -6.16 3.80 3.39
C GLY A 127 -5.25 3.66 2.17
N ASP A 128 -4.70 2.46 1.95
CA ASP A 128 -3.82 2.15 0.81
C ASP A 128 -4.52 2.36 -0.54
N TYR A 129 -5.75 1.87 -0.71
CA TYR A 129 -6.46 2.03 -1.99
C TYR A 129 -6.94 3.46 -2.23
N HIS A 130 -7.32 4.21 -1.19
CA HIS A 130 -7.56 5.65 -1.34
C HIS A 130 -6.28 6.44 -1.62
N ARG A 131 -5.13 6.04 -1.05
CA ARG A 131 -3.82 6.59 -1.38
C ARG A 131 -3.50 6.37 -2.86
N TYR A 132 -3.69 5.16 -3.38
CA TYR A 132 -3.49 4.86 -4.80
C TYR A 132 -4.37 5.71 -5.71
N LEU A 133 -5.64 5.93 -5.35
CA LEU A 133 -6.52 6.87 -6.07
C LEU A 133 -5.96 8.30 -6.05
N ALA A 134 -5.43 8.76 -4.91
CA ALA A 134 -4.87 10.10 -4.77
C ALA A 134 -3.57 10.31 -5.57
N GLU A 135 -2.81 9.25 -5.88
CA GLU A 135 -1.56 9.34 -6.65
C GLU A 135 -1.77 9.92 -8.05
N PHE A 136 -2.77 9.43 -8.77
CA PHE A 136 -3.03 9.81 -10.16
C PHE A 136 -4.22 10.77 -10.34
N ALA A 137 -5.09 10.89 -9.34
CA ALA A 137 -6.19 11.85 -9.39
C ALA A 137 -5.70 13.30 -9.37
N SER A 138 -6.53 14.21 -9.87
CA SER A 138 -6.30 15.65 -9.87
C SER A 138 -7.51 16.42 -9.36
N GLY A 139 -7.30 17.69 -8.97
CA GLY A 139 -8.36 18.59 -8.51
C GLY A 139 -9.14 18.04 -7.31
N GLU A 140 -10.47 18.13 -7.37
CA GLU A 140 -11.35 17.71 -6.27
C GLU A 140 -11.30 16.19 -6.02
N LYS A 141 -11.18 15.37 -7.07
CA LYS A 141 -11.05 13.92 -6.94
C LYS A 141 -9.84 13.55 -6.06
N ARG A 142 -8.69 14.20 -6.28
CA ARG A 142 -7.48 13.99 -5.47
C ARG A 142 -7.71 14.35 -4.01
N LYS A 143 -8.37 15.48 -3.75
CA LYS A 143 -8.65 15.96 -2.40
C LYS A 143 -9.57 15.01 -1.64
N VAL A 144 -10.63 14.52 -2.28
CA VAL A 144 -11.55 13.53 -1.70
C VAL A 144 -10.81 12.23 -1.38
N ALA A 145 -10.03 11.69 -2.33
CA ALA A 145 -9.25 10.48 -2.13
C ALA A 145 -8.22 10.62 -1.00
N ALA A 146 -7.47 11.73 -0.96
CA ALA A 146 -6.50 11.99 0.11
C ALA A 146 -7.17 12.14 1.49
N THR A 147 -8.33 12.79 1.57
CA THR A 147 -9.07 12.91 2.84
C THR A 147 -9.54 11.54 3.33
N ALA A 148 -10.12 10.73 2.43
CA ALA A 148 -10.57 9.38 2.77
C ALA A 148 -9.41 8.45 3.16
N ALA A 149 -8.25 8.57 2.51
CA ALA A 149 -7.04 7.83 2.89
C ALA A 149 -6.58 8.20 4.30
N HIS A 150 -6.52 9.50 4.60
CA HIS A 150 -6.12 10.00 5.92
C HIS A 150 -7.06 9.51 7.02
N GLU A 151 -8.37 9.59 6.80
CA GLU A 151 -9.39 9.10 7.75
C GLU A 151 -9.26 7.59 7.99
N ALA A 152 -9.05 6.80 6.93
CA ALA A 152 -8.89 5.35 7.04
C ALA A 152 -7.60 4.97 7.81
N TYR A 153 -6.46 5.59 7.49
CA TYR A 153 -5.22 5.34 8.23
C TYR A 153 -5.30 5.82 9.69
N LYS A 154 -5.99 6.92 9.96
CA LYS A 154 -6.22 7.40 11.32
C LYS A 154 -7.07 6.41 12.11
N ASN A 155 -8.19 5.94 11.56
CA ASN A 155 -9.02 4.92 12.21
C ASN A 155 -8.24 3.63 12.48
N ALA A 156 -7.39 3.20 11.54
CA ALA A 156 -6.50 2.06 11.75
C ALA A 156 -5.50 2.31 12.89
N THR A 157 -4.95 3.53 12.98
CA THR A 157 -3.95 3.90 14.00
C THR A 157 -4.57 3.91 15.38
N ASP A 158 -5.78 4.48 15.52
CA ASP A 158 -6.50 4.55 16.80
C ASP A 158 -6.77 3.14 17.36
N VAL A 159 -7.19 2.19 16.52
CA VAL A 159 -7.37 0.78 16.93
C VAL A 159 -6.04 0.08 17.18
N ALA A 160 -5.02 0.33 16.36
CA ALA A 160 -3.71 -0.31 16.51
C ALA A 160 -3.00 0.11 17.81
N GLN A 161 -3.21 1.34 18.27
CA GLN A 161 -2.64 1.83 19.53
C GLN A 161 -3.24 1.14 20.76
N THR A 162 -4.50 0.71 20.70
CA THR A 162 -5.17 0.02 21.81
C THR A 162 -4.99 -1.49 21.77
N ASP A 163 -5.02 -2.08 20.57
CA ASP A 163 -5.20 -3.53 20.43
C ASP A 163 -3.92 -4.27 20.01
N LEU A 164 -2.90 -3.56 19.49
CA LEU A 164 -1.68 -4.17 18.94
C LEU A 164 -0.41 -3.61 19.62
N THR A 165 0.58 -4.47 19.88
CA THR A 165 1.88 -4.04 20.41
C THR A 165 2.64 -3.20 19.38
N PRO A 166 3.55 -2.28 19.79
CA PRO A 166 4.40 -1.51 18.89
C PRO A 166 5.21 -2.36 17.90
N THR A 167 5.57 -3.58 18.30
CA THR A 167 6.28 -4.56 17.47
C THR A 167 5.39 -5.34 16.51
N HIS A 168 4.06 -5.24 16.62
CA HIS A 168 3.16 -6.05 15.80
C HIS A 168 3.31 -5.70 14.30
N PRO A 169 3.53 -6.68 13.39
CA PRO A 169 3.79 -6.42 11.97
C PRO A 169 2.72 -5.57 11.28
N ILE A 170 1.44 -5.83 11.53
CA ILE A 170 0.33 -5.02 10.99
C ILE A 170 0.42 -3.54 11.44
N ARG A 171 0.80 -3.27 12.69
CA ARG A 171 0.93 -1.90 13.22
C ARG A 171 2.15 -1.20 12.63
N LEU A 172 3.27 -1.89 12.49
CA LEU A 172 4.46 -1.38 11.82
C LEU A 172 4.19 -1.07 10.34
N GLY A 173 3.53 -1.99 9.62
CA GLY A 173 3.14 -1.81 8.22
C GLY A 173 2.14 -0.66 8.04
N LEU A 174 1.24 -0.45 9.00
CA LEU A 174 0.37 0.73 9.02
C LEU A 174 1.19 2.03 9.15
N ALA A 175 2.12 2.10 10.09
CA ALA A 175 2.96 3.28 10.28
C ALA A 175 3.83 3.58 9.05
N LEU A 176 4.38 2.53 8.42
CA LEU A 176 5.12 2.61 7.17
C LEU A 176 4.26 3.28 6.08
N ASN A 177 3.10 2.71 5.76
CA ASN A 177 2.27 3.21 4.67
C ASN A 177 1.70 4.60 4.97
N PHE A 178 1.36 4.89 6.23
CA PHE A 178 0.86 6.20 6.62
C PHE A 178 1.98 7.27 6.57
N SER A 179 3.22 6.91 6.89
CA SER A 179 4.36 7.82 6.71
C SER A 179 4.61 8.15 5.23
N VAL A 180 4.56 7.14 4.35
CA VAL A 180 4.64 7.34 2.89
C VAL A 180 3.50 8.23 2.40
N PHE A 181 2.28 8.04 2.90
CA PHE A 181 1.15 8.91 2.58
C PHE A 181 1.39 10.38 2.96
N TYR A 182 1.90 10.64 4.18
CA TYR A 182 2.26 12.00 4.59
C TYR A 182 3.32 12.62 3.67
N TYR A 183 4.30 11.83 3.25
CA TYR A 183 5.38 12.29 2.39
C TYR A 183 4.89 12.55 0.95
N GLU A 184 4.37 11.53 0.28
CA GLU A 184 4.08 11.55 -1.17
C GLU A 184 2.75 12.22 -1.53
N ILE A 185 1.73 12.13 -0.66
CA ILE A 185 0.38 12.63 -0.98
C ILE A 185 0.12 13.98 -0.35
N LEU A 186 0.44 14.14 0.93
CA LEU A 186 0.20 15.37 1.69
C LEU A 186 1.37 16.36 1.66
N ASN A 187 2.49 16.00 1.03
CA ASN A 187 3.69 16.85 0.93
C ASN A 187 4.10 17.41 2.31
N SER A 188 4.08 16.54 3.33
CA SER A 188 4.33 16.85 4.74
C SER A 188 5.50 16.01 5.27
N PRO A 189 6.74 16.24 4.78
CA PRO A 189 7.90 15.41 5.09
C PRO A 189 8.20 15.35 6.59
N ASP A 190 8.07 16.46 7.32
CA ASP A 190 8.27 16.50 8.77
C ASP A 190 7.36 15.51 9.51
N ARG A 191 6.08 15.42 9.10
CA ARG A 191 5.11 14.50 9.71
C ARG A 191 5.42 13.05 9.34
N ALA A 192 5.84 12.81 8.11
CA ALA A 192 6.24 11.48 7.64
C ALA A 192 7.43 10.96 8.47
N CYS A 193 8.49 11.76 8.56
CA CYS A 193 9.69 11.44 9.34
C CYS A 193 9.39 11.26 10.83
N HIS A 194 8.55 12.13 11.41
CA HIS A 194 8.16 12.01 12.81
C HIS A 194 7.42 10.69 13.07
N LEU A 195 6.43 10.35 12.24
CA LEU A 195 5.65 9.11 12.39
C LEU A 195 6.52 7.86 12.22
N ALA A 196 7.35 7.83 11.16
CA ALA A 196 8.23 6.69 10.89
C ALA A 196 9.26 6.49 12.00
N LYS A 197 9.86 7.58 12.49
CA LYS A 197 10.83 7.54 13.59
C LYS A 197 10.18 7.09 14.89
N GLN A 198 9.01 7.63 15.24
CA GLN A 198 8.29 7.21 16.44
C GLN A 198 7.96 5.71 16.42
N ALA A 199 7.42 5.21 15.31
CA ALA A 199 7.10 3.79 15.19
C ALA A 199 8.35 2.89 15.30
N PHE A 200 9.48 3.33 14.73
CA PHE A 200 10.75 2.63 14.82
C PHE A 200 11.31 2.61 16.25
N ASP A 201 11.32 3.77 16.93
CA ASP A 201 11.82 3.91 18.30
C ASP A 201 10.94 3.12 19.30
N ASP A 202 9.61 3.20 19.16
CA ASP A 202 8.65 2.44 19.99
C ASP A 202 8.85 0.92 19.82
N ALA A 203 9.09 0.44 18.60
CA ALA A 203 9.32 -0.97 18.33
C ALA A 203 10.67 -1.47 18.85
N ILE A 204 11.73 -0.65 18.77
CA ILE A 204 13.04 -0.98 19.36
C ILE A 204 12.93 -1.22 20.86
N ALA A 205 12.13 -0.42 21.57
CA ALA A 205 12.00 -0.53 23.02
C ALA A 205 11.44 -1.87 23.51
N GLU A 206 10.71 -2.59 22.65
CA GLU A 206 10.06 -3.86 22.98
C GLU A 206 10.60 -5.06 22.18
N LEU A 207 11.61 -4.84 21.32
CA LEU A 207 12.07 -5.84 20.34
C LEU A 207 12.67 -7.10 20.99
N ASP A 208 13.37 -6.94 22.12
CA ASP A 208 14.02 -8.03 22.86
C ASP A 208 13.03 -9.04 23.46
N SER A 209 11.73 -8.72 23.49
CA SER A 209 10.68 -9.58 24.05
C SER A 209 10.03 -10.53 23.04
N LEU A 210 10.39 -10.42 21.76
CA LEU A 210 9.78 -11.18 20.67
C LEU A 210 10.29 -12.62 20.57
N SER A 211 9.44 -13.51 20.05
CA SER A 211 9.87 -14.82 19.55
C SER A 211 10.71 -14.67 18.27
N GLU A 212 11.51 -15.68 17.90
CA GLU A 212 12.34 -15.63 16.68
C GLU A 212 11.53 -15.37 15.40
N GLU A 213 10.33 -15.95 15.30
CA GLU A 213 9.44 -15.78 14.15
C GLU A 213 8.92 -14.34 14.07
N SER A 214 8.34 -13.82 15.15
CA SER A 214 7.83 -12.45 15.20
C SER A 214 8.95 -11.41 15.08
N TYR A 215 10.15 -11.73 15.54
CA TYR A 215 11.33 -10.87 15.41
C TYR A 215 11.70 -10.68 13.93
N ARG A 216 11.69 -11.74 13.13
CA ARG A 216 12.02 -11.67 11.70
C ARG A 216 11.05 -10.76 10.93
N ASP A 217 9.76 -10.93 11.15
CA ASP A 217 8.74 -10.16 10.44
C ASP A 217 8.76 -8.68 10.84
N SER A 218 8.92 -8.41 12.14
CA SER A 218 8.97 -7.03 12.66
C SER A 218 10.22 -6.30 12.17
N THR A 219 11.39 -6.96 12.22
CA THR A 219 12.65 -6.34 11.80
C THR A 219 12.72 -6.06 10.31
N LEU A 220 12.06 -6.87 9.47
CA LEU A 220 11.94 -6.58 8.04
C LEU A 220 11.23 -5.23 7.82
N ILE A 221 10.09 -4.99 8.46
CA ILE A 221 9.33 -3.74 8.30
C ILE A 221 10.06 -2.55 8.94
N MET A 222 10.71 -2.76 10.10
CA MET A 222 11.54 -1.73 10.72
C MET A 222 12.70 -1.28 9.83
N GLN A 223 13.30 -2.21 9.08
CA GLN A 223 14.33 -1.87 8.10
C GLN A 223 13.79 -0.95 7.01
N LEU A 224 12.58 -1.19 6.51
CA LEU A 224 11.93 -0.33 5.52
C LEU A 224 11.62 1.07 6.06
N LEU A 225 11.17 1.17 7.31
CA LEU A 225 10.99 2.45 8.00
C LEU A 225 12.31 3.24 8.05
N ARG A 226 13.41 2.55 8.38
CA ARG A 226 14.75 3.15 8.43
C ARG A 226 15.25 3.57 7.06
N ASP A 227 15.00 2.77 6.03
CA ASP A 227 15.40 3.06 4.65
C ASP A 227 14.67 4.32 4.14
N ASN A 228 13.36 4.42 4.38
CA ASN A 228 12.58 5.63 4.11
C ASN A 228 13.11 6.85 4.87
N LEU A 229 13.38 6.75 6.17
CA LEU A 229 13.95 7.84 6.96
C LEU A 229 15.30 8.32 6.40
N THR A 230 16.15 7.39 5.97
CA THR A 230 17.47 7.70 5.38
C THR A 230 17.30 8.44 4.06
N LEU A 231 16.37 7.99 3.21
CA LEU A 231 16.07 8.63 1.92
C LEU A 231 15.53 10.05 2.10
N TRP A 232 14.58 10.24 3.02
CA TRP A 232 13.94 11.54 3.25
C TRP A 232 14.85 12.55 3.96
N THR A 233 15.74 12.09 4.84
CA THR A 233 16.66 13.01 5.54
C THR A 233 17.92 13.34 4.75
N SER A 234 18.34 12.47 3.82
CA SER A 234 19.48 12.75 2.93
C SER A 234 19.16 13.78 1.84
N SER A 235 17.91 13.82 1.36
CA SER A 235 17.45 14.80 0.38
C SER A 235 17.36 16.22 0.95
N ASP A 236 16.98 16.37 2.23
CA ASP A 236 16.97 17.67 2.91
C ASP A 236 18.39 18.25 3.14
N SER A 237 19.40 17.40 3.35
CA SER A 237 20.79 17.87 3.51
C SER A 237 21.41 18.45 2.23
N THR A 238 20.84 18.18 1.05
CA THR A 238 21.28 18.77 -0.22
C THR A 238 20.64 20.12 -0.54
N GLU A 239 19.58 20.53 0.16
CA GLU A 239 18.93 21.84 -0.08
C GLU A 239 19.42 22.96 0.86
N ALA A 240 20.15 22.62 1.95
CA ALA A 240 20.63 23.60 2.93
C ALA A 240 22.01 24.24 2.63
N GLU A 241 22.77 23.72 1.65
CA GLU A 241 24.08 24.28 1.26
C GLU A 241 24.15 24.51 -0.26
N GLY A 242 23.74 25.70 -0.74
CA GLY A 242 24.08 26.10 -2.11
C GLY A 242 23.16 27.14 -2.76
N ALA A 243 23.24 28.39 -2.33
CA ALA A 243 22.85 29.49 -3.20
C ALA A 243 23.89 29.63 -4.33
N GLY A 244 23.54 29.14 -5.53
CA GLY A 244 24.24 29.41 -6.79
C GLY A 244 25.15 28.30 -7.27
N ASP A 245 24.64 27.39 -8.09
CA ASP A 245 24.93 27.34 -9.53
C ASP A 245 24.05 26.25 -10.18
N ALA A 246 23.71 26.41 -11.46
CA ALA A 246 22.84 25.50 -12.18
C ALA A 246 23.51 24.12 -12.35
N ILE A 247 23.01 23.09 -11.65
CA ILE A 247 23.37 21.69 -11.89
C ILE A 247 22.12 20.82 -11.99
N LYS A 248 22.14 19.99 -13.03
CA LYS A 248 21.10 19.10 -13.54
C LYS A 248 20.46 18.26 -12.42
N LYS A 249 19.13 18.28 -12.36
CA LYS A 249 18.34 17.19 -11.77
C LYS A 249 18.61 15.95 -12.62
N GLU A 250 19.51 15.08 -12.17
CA GLU A 250 19.49 13.69 -12.61
C GLU A 250 18.23 13.05 -12.04
N ASP A 251 17.59 12.29 -12.93
CA ASP A 251 16.27 11.69 -12.79
C ASP A 251 16.07 11.06 -11.41
N GLY A 252 14.98 11.46 -10.75
CA GLY A 252 14.48 10.73 -9.60
C GLY A 252 14.17 9.30 -10.03
N GLU A 253 15.03 8.36 -9.62
CA GLU A 253 14.66 6.95 -9.57
C GLU A 253 13.31 6.84 -8.85
N PRO A 254 12.37 6.01 -9.33
CA PRO A 254 11.18 5.71 -8.56
C PRO A 254 11.61 5.25 -7.17
N SER A 255 11.08 5.90 -6.12
CA SER A 255 11.39 5.57 -4.74
C SER A 255 11.33 4.05 -4.53
N LYS A 256 12.42 3.45 -4.05
CA LYS A 256 12.47 2.03 -3.63
C LYS A 256 11.34 1.68 -2.65
N ALA A 257 10.76 2.68 -1.97
CA ALA A 257 9.56 2.52 -1.14
C ALA A 257 8.39 1.85 -1.88
N ALA A 258 8.25 2.05 -3.19
CA ALA A 258 7.19 1.42 -3.99
C ALA A 258 7.46 -0.05 -4.33
N GLU A 259 8.73 -0.47 -4.37
CA GLU A 259 9.14 -1.88 -4.49
C GLU A 259 9.19 -2.58 -3.11
N GLU A 260 9.34 -1.81 -2.03
CA GLU A 260 9.41 -2.29 -0.65
C GLU A 260 8.04 -2.45 0.03
N ASP A 261 7.03 -1.69 -0.40
CA ASP A 261 5.59 -1.97 -0.17
C ASP A 261 5.26 -3.43 -0.57
N ILE A 262 6.00 -4.03 -1.52
CA ILE A 262 5.81 -5.41 -1.98
C ILE A 262 6.26 -6.44 -0.92
N LYS A 263 7.33 -6.18 -0.17
CA LYS A 263 7.90 -7.11 0.82
C LYS A 263 7.38 -6.93 2.26
N ALA A 264 6.93 -5.72 2.62
CA ALA A 264 6.50 -5.40 3.99
C ALA A 264 5.20 -6.10 4.44
N GLU A 265 4.44 -6.65 3.50
CA GLU A 265 3.08 -7.14 3.72
C GLU A 265 2.89 -8.60 3.31
N GLU A 266 3.96 -9.36 3.03
CA GLU A 266 3.83 -10.81 2.90
C GLU A 266 3.52 -11.42 4.27
N PRO A 267 2.35 -12.02 4.46
CA PRO A 267 2.16 -12.91 5.58
C PRO A 267 2.84 -14.23 5.22
N VAL A 268 3.83 -14.64 6.01
CA VAL A 268 4.45 -15.96 5.86
C VAL A 268 3.35 -17.01 6.11
N PRO A 269 3.25 -18.07 5.29
CA PRO A 269 2.23 -19.09 5.43
C PRO A 269 2.30 -19.70 6.84
N ALA A 270 1.19 -19.67 7.57
CA ALA A 270 1.04 -20.45 8.79
C ALA A 270 1.28 -21.93 8.42
N ALA A 271 2.38 -22.50 8.90
CA ALA A 271 2.69 -23.90 8.67
C ALA A 271 1.50 -24.74 9.17
N ALA A 272 0.89 -25.48 8.24
CA ALA A 272 -0.15 -26.44 8.54
C ALA A 272 0.32 -27.35 9.69
N SER A 273 -0.41 -27.32 10.80
CA SER A 273 -0.41 -28.43 11.76
C SER A 273 -1.24 -29.58 11.21
#